data_AF-X6MY19-F1
#
_entry.id   AF-X6MY19-F1
#
_cell.length_a   1.000
_cell.length_b   1.000
_cell.length_c   1.000
_cell.angle_alpha   90.00
_cell.angle_beta   90.00
_cell.angle_gamma   90.00
#
_symmetry.space_group_name_H-M   'P 1'
#
loop_
_entity.id
_entity.type
_entity.pdbx_description
1 polymer ?
#
loop_
_entity_poly.entity_id
_entity_poly.type
_entity_poly.pdbx_seq_one_letter_code
_entity_poly.pdbx_strand_id
1 'polypeptide(L)'
;MKTRTTLYVKNGALYLRHLNLTADLPLAVVFRAMNVESDQEIVEYVGSDLLDEIAPTLQAGKEAKVSIPGRDEELVVTTRMLARVYIGTRIRHIGENGPENGNAAEAWSSKFFDGIAVVDKFLLSSVELGYDVTYDEALNNESICTLHKAVMLGLMARKLLLALHKDKSLVDDRDNFGLKRLELSGYLISQLFEDRFRGMNSMLQRRADEMLKRRNTTQKFQMEALLKSVHSYITHGMEQALATGNWTTSSSSSSSSSSSSSSSSSSSSSSSSSSAAGRAGRIGVTQLLTRLSYISALGHLTKIAASVDKTRKTSGPRAIHGSHWSMCGLDKNLSLTTIVTFTQMSSAVLQQLCFCLGVQSFKYVHHHDPRSTYTVWLNGLCFGYCRDGPALAQSLRLLRRKQKISPYVSVTVNNCAPDYPWKYVEIHTDTGRMCRPLLIVDSRTHRPLLTQEHIRRIKDRSMTFEDLLRAGIVEYLDPSEETNSYITNK
;
A
#
# COMPACT_ATOMS: atom_id res chain seq x y z
N MET A 1 9.85 -0.11 0.77
CA MET A 1 9.56 -0.32 2.21
C MET A 1 8.07 -0.08 2.41
N LYS A 2 7.30 -1.02 3.00
CA LYS A 2 5.91 -0.70 3.42
C LYS A 2 6.00 0.05 4.75
N THR A 3 6.09 1.39 4.71
CA THR A 3 6.00 2.19 5.93
C THR A 3 4.55 2.27 6.38
N ARG A 4 4.29 2.15 7.69
CA ARG A 4 2.94 2.23 8.24
C ARG A 4 2.82 3.53 9.01
N THR A 5 2.07 4.46 8.44
CA THR A 5 1.63 5.69 9.12
C THR A 5 0.29 5.41 9.78
N THR A 6 0.16 5.67 11.09
CA THR A 6 -1.08 5.42 11.84
C THR A 6 -1.55 6.73 12.47
N LEU A 7 -2.80 7.11 12.21
CA LEU A 7 -3.47 8.20 12.92
C LEU A 7 -4.34 7.62 14.03
N TYR A 8 -4.35 8.27 15.19
CA TYR A 8 -5.21 7.89 16.31
C TYR A 8 -5.52 9.11 17.19
N VAL A 9 -6.60 9.02 17.97
CA VAL A 9 -7.01 10.07 18.91
C VAL A 9 -6.46 9.77 20.30
N LYS A 10 -5.88 10.78 20.95
CA LYS A 10 -5.43 10.76 22.35
C LYS A 10 -5.86 12.06 23.02
N ASN A 11 -6.58 11.96 24.13
CA ASN A 11 -7.10 13.13 24.88
C ASN A 11 -7.89 14.11 23.99
N GLY A 12 -8.69 13.60 23.05
CA GLY A 12 -9.45 14.41 22.09
C GLY A 12 -8.65 14.99 20.91
N ALA A 13 -7.31 14.94 20.94
CA ALA A 13 -6.46 15.43 19.86
C ALA A 13 -5.95 14.29 18.95
N LEU A 14 -5.74 14.59 17.66
CA LEU A 14 -5.21 13.65 16.68
C LEU A 14 -3.68 13.63 16.71
N TYR A 15 -3.13 12.42 16.77
CA TYR A 15 -1.69 12.17 16.72
C TYR A 15 -1.32 11.21 15.60
N LEU A 16 -0.14 11.42 15.04
CA LEU A 16 0.51 10.57 14.06
C LEU A 16 1.58 9.70 14.74
N ARG A 17 1.47 8.40 14.54
CA ARG A 17 2.43 7.39 14.96
C ARG A 17 3.12 6.78 13.75
N HIS A 18 4.45 6.66 13.82
CA HIS A 18 5.26 6.03 12.79
C HIS A 18 6.41 5.23 13.41
N LEU A 19 6.80 4.12 12.78
CA LEU A 19 7.82 3.20 13.29
C LEU A 19 9.20 3.85 13.50
N ASN A 20 9.55 4.81 12.63
CA ASN A 20 10.84 5.51 12.67
C ASN A 20 10.85 6.69 13.64
N LEU A 21 9.74 6.94 14.36
CA LEU A 21 9.66 8.02 15.34
C LEU A 21 9.79 7.46 16.78
N THR A 22 10.40 8.25 17.66
CA THR A 22 10.51 7.95 19.09
C THR A 22 9.27 8.37 19.86
N ALA A 23 8.59 9.43 19.43
CA ALA A 23 7.38 9.96 20.03
C ALA A 23 6.31 10.26 18.97
N ASP A 24 5.05 10.17 19.38
CA ASP A 24 3.89 10.49 18.54
C ASP A 24 3.81 12.00 18.29
N LEU A 25 3.45 12.39 17.07
CA LEU A 25 3.43 13.79 16.64
C LEU A 25 1.99 14.34 16.61
N PRO A 26 1.70 15.53 17.18
CA PRO A 26 0.42 16.18 16.96
C PRO A 26 0.21 16.42 15.47
N LEU A 27 -0.98 16.09 14.96
CA LEU A 27 -1.25 16.15 13.52
C LEU A 27 -1.10 17.58 12.95
N ALA A 28 -1.45 18.61 13.72
CA ALA A 28 -1.27 20.01 13.33
C ALA A 28 0.20 20.36 13.03
N VAL A 29 1.17 19.81 13.77
CA VAL A 29 2.60 20.03 13.52
C VAL A 29 3.03 19.36 12.22
N VAL A 30 2.47 18.20 11.90
CA VAL A 30 2.76 17.49 10.64
C VAL A 30 2.27 18.28 9.44
N PHE A 31 1.07 18.86 9.51
CA PHE A 31 0.55 19.77 8.47
C PHE A 31 1.44 21.00 8.26
N ARG A 32 1.87 21.65 9.35
CA ARG A 32 2.82 22.77 9.28
C ARG A 32 4.13 22.38 8.59
N ALA A 33 4.67 21.20 8.90
CA ALA A 33 5.87 20.67 8.23
C ALA A 33 5.66 20.40 6.73
N MET A 34 4.41 20.12 6.32
CA MET A 34 3.96 19.93 4.95
C MET A 34 3.57 21.23 4.22
N ASN A 35 3.96 22.40 4.73
CA ASN A 35 3.64 23.70 4.13
C ASN A 35 2.16 24.11 4.21
N VAL A 36 1.43 23.57 5.20
CA VAL A 36 0.08 24.02 5.57
C VAL A 36 0.20 24.69 6.94
N GLU A 37 0.57 25.99 6.93
CA GLU A 37 0.92 26.72 8.15
C GLU A 37 -0.30 27.28 8.88
N SER A 38 -1.33 27.68 8.13
CA SER A 38 -2.52 28.31 8.67
C SER A 38 -3.45 27.30 9.34
N ASP A 39 -3.89 27.59 10.56
CA ASP A 39 -4.89 26.77 11.28
C ASP A 39 -6.18 26.63 10.45
N GLN A 40 -6.57 27.67 9.70
CA GLN A 40 -7.73 27.63 8.82
C GLN A 40 -7.56 26.61 7.69
N GLU A 41 -6.40 26.58 7.03
CA GLU A 41 -6.14 25.63 5.96
C GLU A 41 -6.16 24.18 6.50
N ILE A 42 -5.59 23.94 7.68
CA ILE A 42 -5.61 22.62 8.34
C ILE A 42 -7.06 22.16 8.56
N VAL A 43 -7.92 23.05 9.03
CA VAL A 43 -9.36 22.77 9.19
C VAL A 43 -10.00 22.46 7.85
N GLU A 44 -9.69 23.22 6.80
CA GLU A 44 -10.26 23.01 5.46
C GLU A 44 -9.84 21.66 4.84
N TYR A 45 -8.60 21.20 5.05
CA TYR A 45 -8.16 19.87 4.59
C TYR A 45 -8.92 18.72 5.27
N VAL A 46 -9.31 18.88 6.54
CA VAL A 46 -10.12 17.89 7.26
C VAL A 46 -11.63 18.09 7.01
N GLY A 47 -12.03 19.32 6.70
CA GLY A 47 -13.37 19.77 6.42
C GLY A 47 -13.95 20.65 7.54
N SER A 48 -14.55 21.76 7.14
CA SER A 48 -15.11 22.77 8.05
C SER A 48 -16.29 22.28 8.90
N ASP A 49 -16.96 21.19 8.48
CA ASP A 49 -18.03 20.53 9.23
C ASP A 49 -17.55 19.67 10.41
N LEU A 50 -16.23 19.71 10.70
CA LEU A 50 -15.56 18.99 11.80
C LEU A 50 -14.68 19.93 12.65
N LEU A 51 -15.00 21.23 12.66
CA LEU A 51 -14.20 22.24 13.35
C LEU A 51 -14.08 21.97 14.86
N ASP A 52 -15.17 21.57 15.51
CA ASP A 52 -15.19 21.33 16.95
C ASP A 52 -14.34 20.11 17.32
N GLU A 53 -14.35 19.08 16.48
CA GLU A 53 -13.59 17.85 16.67
C GLU A 53 -12.09 18.02 16.40
N ILE A 54 -11.70 18.95 15.52
CA ILE A 54 -10.29 19.23 15.22
C ILE A 54 -9.66 20.27 16.15
N ALA A 55 -10.46 21.11 16.82
CA ALA A 55 -9.96 22.17 17.71
C ALA A 55 -8.94 21.69 18.78
N PRO A 56 -9.13 20.54 19.47
CA PRO A 56 -8.12 20.00 20.40
C PRO A 56 -6.78 19.67 19.73
N THR A 57 -6.81 19.28 18.46
CA THR A 57 -5.60 18.98 17.68
C THR A 57 -4.80 20.23 17.37
N LEU A 58 -5.48 21.35 17.06
CA LEU A 58 -4.84 22.65 16.85
C LEU A 58 -4.22 23.17 18.14
N GLN A 59 -4.89 22.97 19.27
CA GLN A 59 -4.37 23.32 20.59
C GLN A 59 -3.11 22.51 20.93
N ALA A 60 -3.12 21.19 20.73
CA ALA A 60 -1.94 20.35 20.92
C ALA A 60 -0.76 20.76 20.01
N GLY A 61 -1.04 21.32 18.83
CA GLY A 61 -0.03 21.91 17.95
C GLY A 61 0.59 23.20 18.50
N LYS A 62 -0.18 24.02 19.24
CA LYS A 62 0.31 25.25 19.90
C LYS A 62 1.09 24.96 21.18
N GLU A 63 0.90 23.79 21.77
CA GLU A 63 1.68 23.31 22.92
C GLU A 63 3.06 22.76 22.51
N ALA A 64 3.26 22.43 21.23
CA ALA A 64 4.54 21.96 20.71
C ALA A 64 5.55 23.11 20.66
N LYS A 65 6.70 22.93 21.34
CA LYS A 65 7.79 23.91 21.41
C LYS A 65 9.12 23.34 20.93
N VAL A 66 9.99 24.21 20.41
CA VAL A 66 11.35 23.89 19.95
C VAL A 66 12.32 24.96 20.44
N SER A 67 13.49 24.53 20.91
CA SER A 67 14.61 25.42 21.23
C SER A 67 15.40 25.81 19.98
N ILE A 68 15.78 27.08 19.88
CA ILE A 68 16.61 27.61 18.78
C ILE A 68 17.98 28.01 19.34
N PRO A 69 19.10 27.65 18.67
CA PRO A 69 20.42 28.10 19.07
C PRO A 69 20.50 29.64 19.19
N GLY A 70 21.01 30.14 20.32
CA GLY A 70 21.15 31.58 20.58
C GLY A 70 19.91 32.27 21.14
N ARG A 71 18.84 31.53 21.48
CA ARG A 71 17.71 32.03 22.29
C ARG A 71 17.49 31.13 23.50
N ASP A 72 17.21 31.75 24.64
CA ASP A 72 16.92 31.02 25.89
C ASP A 72 15.47 30.53 25.97
N GLU A 73 14.56 31.15 25.21
CA GLU A 73 13.13 30.81 25.20
C GLU A 73 12.79 29.77 24.12
N GLU A 74 11.98 28.78 24.49
CA GLU A 74 11.41 27.83 23.53
C GLU A 74 10.29 28.48 22.72
N LEU A 75 10.32 28.30 21.41
CA LEU A 75 9.34 28.86 20.49
C LEU A 75 8.25 27.85 20.15
N VAL A 76 7.01 28.32 20.11
CA VAL A 76 5.86 27.54 19.63
C VAL A 76 6.03 27.23 18.15
N VAL A 77 5.75 25.99 17.77
CA VAL A 77 5.93 25.47 16.41
C VAL A 77 4.86 26.03 15.48
N THR A 78 5.04 27.25 14.97
CA THR A 78 4.08 27.91 14.05
C THR A 78 4.47 27.79 12.59
N THR A 79 5.77 27.89 12.27
CA THR A 79 6.26 27.87 10.90
C THR A 79 6.70 26.46 10.45
N ARG A 80 6.76 26.26 9.13
CA ARG A 80 7.25 25.02 8.50
C ARG A 80 8.66 24.66 8.96
N MET A 81 9.53 25.64 9.13
CA MET A 81 10.90 25.42 9.60
C MET A 81 10.92 24.82 11.01
N LEU A 82 10.19 25.44 11.95
CA LEU A 82 10.11 24.95 13.33
C LEU A 82 9.46 23.57 13.39
N ALA A 83 8.45 23.32 12.56
CA ALA A 83 7.78 22.04 12.48
C ALA A 83 8.71 20.92 12.01
N ARG A 84 9.53 21.18 10.99
CA ARG A 84 10.54 20.22 10.52
C ARG A 84 11.56 19.90 11.61
N VAL A 85 12.07 20.90 12.33
CA VAL A 85 13.01 20.67 13.44
C VAL A 85 12.36 19.88 14.59
N TYR A 86 11.12 20.21 14.95
CA TYR A 86 10.35 19.49 15.97
C TYR A 86 10.23 17.99 15.63
N ILE A 87 9.98 17.67 14.35
CA ILE A 87 9.91 16.30 13.88
C ILE A 87 11.29 15.64 13.93
N GLY A 88 12.34 16.34 13.49
CA GLY A 88 13.72 15.86 13.53
C GLY A 88 14.18 15.42 14.92
N THR A 89 13.80 16.16 15.97
CA THR A 89 14.12 15.77 17.37
C THR A 89 13.48 14.45 17.81
N ARG A 90 12.50 13.94 17.07
CA ARG A 90 11.71 12.74 17.39
C ARG A 90 12.00 11.58 16.45
N ILE A 91 13.08 11.63 15.68
CA ILE A 91 13.50 10.50 14.86
C ILE A 91 14.27 9.49 15.70
N ARG A 92 14.03 8.21 15.43
CA ARG A 92 14.84 7.13 15.96
C ARG A 92 16.11 7.00 15.12
N HIS A 93 17.24 7.53 15.61
CA HIS A 93 18.53 7.25 15.00
C HIS A 93 18.89 5.77 15.22
N ILE A 94 19.04 5.03 14.13
CA ILE A 94 19.50 3.63 14.16
C ILE A 94 20.96 3.66 13.68
N GLY A 95 21.90 3.61 14.63
CA GLY A 95 23.30 3.26 14.35
C GLY A 95 24.06 4.19 13.40
N GLU A 96 24.33 5.39 13.84
CA GLU A 96 25.60 6.12 13.68
C GLU A 96 25.54 7.21 14.74
N ASN A 97 26.61 7.39 15.51
CA ASN A 97 26.66 8.40 16.56
C ASN A 97 26.17 9.71 15.97
N GLY A 98 25.16 10.32 16.59
CA GLY A 98 24.81 11.71 16.26
C GLY A 98 26.06 12.58 16.34
N PRO A 99 26.07 13.79 15.77
CA PRO A 99 27.22 14.67 15.86
C PRO A 99 27.50 15.00 17.35
N GLU A 100 28.29 14.17 18.02
CA GLU A 100 28.64 14.31 19.44
C GLU A 100 29.63 15.47 19.66
N ASN A 101 30.20 16.00 18.57
CA ASN A 101 31.15 17.12 18.56
C ASN A 101 30.73 18.30 17.66
N GLY A 102 29.47 18.36 17.21
CA GLY A 102 28.99 19.46 16.38
C GLY A 102 28.55 20.68 17.20
N ASN A 103 28.76 21.89 16.66
CA ASN A 103 28.23 23.11 17.27
C ASN A 103 26.68 23.04 17.35
N ALA A 104 26.05 23.72 18.32
CA ALA A 104 24.59 23.70 18.49
C ALA A 104 23.80 24.06 17.21
N ALA A 105 24.37 24.90 16.35
CA ALA A 105 23.82 25.25 15.04
C ALA A 105 23.86 24.10 14.02
N GLU A 106 24.90 23.26 14.03
CA GLU A 106 25.02 22.09 13.16
C GLU A 106 24.05 20.99 13.58
N ALA A 107 23.92 20.77 14.89
CA ALA A 107 22.92 19.85 15.43
C ALA A 107 21.48 20.27 15.09
N TRP A 108 21.19 21.57 15.13
CA TRP A 108 19.90 22.12 14.73
C TRP A 108 19.63 21.92 13.23
N SER A 109 20.63 22.18 12.40
CA SER A 109 20.54 21.99 10.94
C SER A 109 20.35 20.52 10.57
N SER A 110 21.07 19.60 11.24
CA SER A 110 20.89 18.16 11.06
C SER A 110 19.45 17.73 11.36
N LYS A 111 18.89 18.16 12.50
CA LYS A 111 17.49 17.91 12.87
C LYS A 111 16.50 18.47 11.86
N PHE A 112 16.79 19.62 11.25
CA PHE A 112 15.96 20.17 10.19
C PHE A 112 15.90 19.26 8.96
N PHE A 113 17.05 18.80 8.45
CA PHE A 113 17.14 17.89 7.30
C PHE A 113 16.53 16.52 7.59
N ASP A 114 16.73 16.02 8.81
CA ASP A 114 16.08 14.83 9.33
C ASP A 114 14.55 14.96 9.29
N GLY A 115 14.02 16.09 9.75
CA GLY A 115 12.59 16.41 9.65
C GLY A 115 12.06 16.43 8.22
N ILE A 116 12.84 16.97 7.28
CA ILE A 116 12.53 16.91 5.84
C ILE A 116 12.46 15.46 5.39
N ALA A 117 13.46 14.63 5.71
CA ALA A 117 13.49 13.23 5.32
C ALA A 117 12.26 12.45 5.85
N VAL A 118 11.76 12.78 7.04
CA VAL A 118 10.53 12.17 7.58
C VAL A 118 9.32 12.49 6.71
N VAL A 119 9.10 13.78 6.43
CA VAL A 119 7.95 14.23 5.64
C VAL A 119 8.05 13.69 4.20
N ASP A 120 9.24 13.73 3.63
CA ASP A 120 9.43 13.48 2.21
C ASP A 120 9.61 12.00 1.88
N LYS A 121 10.21 11.17 2.76
CA LYS A 121 10.53 9.75 2.48
C LYS A 121 9.81 8.74 3.37
N PHE A 122 9.48 9.10 4.62
CA PHE A 122 8.94 8.13 5.58
C PHE A 122 7.42 8.17 5.66
N LEU A 123 6.84 9.37 5.74
CA LEU A 123 5.39 9.54 5.78
C LEU A 123 4.79 9.24 4.42
N LEU A 124 3.77 8.36 4.41
CA LEU A 124 3.01 7.99 3.21
C LEU A 124 3.91 7.67 2.01
N SER A 125 4.88 6.76 2.17
CA SER A 125 5.91 6.48 1.15
C SER A 125 5.36 5.98 -0.19
N SER A 126 4.10 5.53 -0.24
CA SER A 126 3.42 5.16 -1.48
C SER A 126 3.01 6.36 -2.34
N VAL A 127 2.91 7.55 -1.75
CA VAL A 127 2.50 8.79 -2.42
C VAL A 127 3.65 9.41 -3.23
N GLU A 128 4.91 9.10 -2.89
CA GLU A 128 6.11 9.55 -3.64
C GLU A 128 6.17 9.04 -5.09
N LEU A 129 5.40 8.00 -5.41
CA LEU A 129 5.26 7.47 -6.76
C LEU A 129 4.06 8.07 -7.51
N GLY A 130 3.46 9.16 -7.00
CA GLY A 130 2.39 9.89 -7.67
C GLY A 130 2.80 10.20 -9.10
N TYR A 131 2.08 9.64 -10.06
CA TYR A 131 2.51 9.44 -11.45
C TYR A 131 2.49 10.72 -12.31
N ASP A 132 2.68 11.88 -11.68
CA ASP A 132 2.64 13.20 -12.29
C ASP A 132 4.04 13.78 -12.54
N VAL A 133 5.09 12.95 -12.53
CA VAL A 133 6.46 13.45 -12.69
C VAL A 133 7.21 12.64 -13.74
N THR A 134 7.28 13.18 -14.95
CA THR A 134 8.42 12.91 -15.83
C THR A 134 9.69 13.20 -15.04
N TYR A 135 10.65 12.28 -15.05
CA TYR A 135 11.89 12.31 -14.24
C TYR A 135 12.61 13.67 -14.18
N ASP A 136 12.40 14.57 -15.15
CA ASP A 136 13.00 15.91 -15.21
C ASP A 136 12.38 16.97 -14.28
N GLU A 137 11.10 16.87 -13.89
CA GLU A 137 10.43 17.90 -13.07
C GLU A 137 10.45 17.60 -11.55
N ALA A 138 10.91 16.40 -11.16
CA ALA A 138 10.92 15.92 -9.77
C ALA A 138 11.91 16.66 -8.87
N LEU A 139 12.98 17.19 -9.45
CA LEU A 139 14.06 17.85 -8.72
C LEU A 139 13.71 19.27 -8.27
N ASN A 140 12.67 19.90 -8.87
CA ASN A 140 12.33 21.31 -8.62
C ASN A 140 10.98 21.54 -7.91
N ASN A 141 10.18 20.50 -7.65
CA ASN A 141 8.81 20.65 -7.12
C ASN A 141 8.58 19.91 -5.78
N GLU A 142 9.40 20.20 -4.74
CA GLU A 142 9.16 19.74 -3.35
C GLU A 142 7.71 20.03 -2.87
N SER A 143 7.06 21.06 -3.43
CA SER A 143 5.71 21.50 -3.08
C SER A 143 4.60 20.51 -3.47
N ILE A 144 4.73 19.82 -4.61
CA ILE A 144 3.61 19.03 -5.17
C ILE A 144 3.44 17.70 -4.42
N CYS A 145 4.51 16.96 -4.16
CA CYS A 145 4.44 15.70 -3.41
C CYS A 145 3.94 15.93 -1.98
N THR A 146 4.41 17.00 -1.35
CA THR A 146 4.02 17.40 0.00
C THR A 146 2.54 17.74 0.08
N LEU A 147 2.01 18.45 -0.92
CA LEU A 147 0.58 18.76 -1.04
C LEU A 147 -0.29 17.49 -1.11
N HIS A 148 0.09 16.51 -1.93
CA HIS A 148 -0.63 15.24 -2.01
C HIS A 148 -0.65 14.50 -0.68
N LYS A 149 0.48 14.49 0.04
CA LYS A 149 0.57 13.90 1.39
C LYS A 149 -0.33 14.64 2.39
N ALA A 150 -0.39 15.98 2.31
CA ALA A 150 -1.26 16.78 3.16
C ALA A 150 -2.74 16.49 2.90
N VAL A 151 -3.19 16.49 1.63
CA VAL A 151 -4.56 16.12 1.25
C VAL A 151 -4.90 14.72 1.77
N MET A 152 -4.02 13.74 1.54
CA MET A 152 -4.20 12.37 2.01
C MET A 152 -4.33 12.28 3.53
N LEU A 153 -3.48 12.99 4.28
CA LEU A 153 -3.58 13.04 5.75
C LEU A 153 -4.87 13.71 6.22
N GLY A 154 -5.32 14.78 5.55
CA GLY A 154 -6.59 15.45 5.83
C GLY A 154 -7.78 14.51 5.62
N LEU A 155 -7.79 13.81 4.50
CA LEU A 155 -8.79 12.79 4.15
C LEU A 155 -8.77 11.61 5.16
N MET A 156 -7.59 11.14 5.59
CA MET A 156 -7.48 10.12 6.64
C MET A 156 -8.00 10.60 8.00
N ALA A 157 -7.67 11.82 8.39
CA ALA A 157 -8.15 12.44 9.63
C ALA A 157 -9.66 12.64 9.61
N ARG A 158 -10.21 13.15 8.50
CA ARG A 158 -11.65 13.28 8.25
C ARG A 158 -12.37 11.95 8.43
N LYS A 159 -11.90 10.88 7.76
CA LYS A 159 -12.49 9.54 7.88
C LYS A 159 -12.50 9.04 9.33
N LEU A 160 -11.40 9.26 10.06
CA LEU A 160 -11.30 8.87 11.47
C LEU A 160 -12.28 9.66 12.35
N LEU A 161 -12.37 10.98 12.19
CA LEU A 161 -13.26 11.82 12.99
C LEU A 161 -14.74 11.51 12.72
N LEU A 162 -15.12 11.32 11.45
CA LEU A 162 -16.48 10.93 11.07
C LEU A 162 -16.88 9.60 11.70
N ALA A 163 -16.00 8.61 11.67
CA ALA A 163 -16.24 7.29 12.26
C ALA A 163 -16.33 7.30 13.80
N LEU A 164 -15.66 8.26 14.45
CA LEU A 164 -15.66 8.39 15.90
C LEU A 164 -16.87 9.18 16.44
N HIS A 165 -17.23 10.29 15.79
CA HIS A 165 -18.18 11.25 16.35
C HIS A 165 -19.55 11.25 15.66
N LYS A 166 -19.61 10.97 14.35
CA LYS A 166 -20.88 11.04 13.60
C LYS A 166 -21.53 9.66 13.51
N ASP A 167 -20.85 8.68 12.93
CA ASP A 167 -21.42 7.35 12.74
C ASP A 167 -20.37 6.25 12.84
N LYS A 168 -20.58 5.33 13.80
CA LYS A 168 -19.71 4.17 14.03
C LYS A 168 -19.83 3.10 12.95
N SER A 169 -20.90 3.11 12.15
CA SER A 169 -21.07 2.19 11.02
C SER A 169 -20.01 2.39 9.92
N LEU A 170 -19.36 3.56 9.91
CA LEU A 170 -18.33 3.96 8.95
C LEU A 170 -16.98 3.27 9.16
N VAL A 171 -16.86 2.43 10.19
CA VAL A 171 -15.65 1.64 10.42
C VAL A 171 -15.54 0.58 9.34
N ASP A 172 -14.43 0.62 8.58
CA ASP A 172 -14.16 -0.35 7.51
C ASP A 172 -14.15 -1.79 8.06
N ASP A 173 -14.87 -2.67 7.36
CA ASP A 173 -14.88 -4.10 7.69
C ASP A 173 -13.58 -4.77 7.22
N ARG A 174 -12.78 -5.24 8.19
CA ARG A 174 -11.51 -5.95 7.95
C ARG A 174 -11.68 -7.31 7.29
N ASP A 175 -12.86 -7.90 7.35
CA ASP A 175 -13.15 -9.21 6.79
C ASP A 175 -13.66 -9.13 5.33
N ASN A 176 -13.95 -7.92 4.84
CA ASN A 176 -14.27 -7.68 3.43
C ASN A 176 -13.10 -8.09 2.50
N PHE A 177 -13.39 -8.93 1.52
CA PHE A 177 -12.42 -9.42 0.53
C PHE A 177 -12.01 -8.36 -0.49
N GLY A 178 -12.83 -7.32 -0.71
CA GLY A 178 -12.46 -6.17 -1.53
C GLY A 178 -11.21 -5.44 -1.01
N LEU A 179 -10.95 -5.54 0.30
CA LEU A 179 -9.78 -4.94 0.97
C LEU A 179 -8.59 -5.91 1.11
N LYS A 180 -8.76 -7.17 0.71
CA LYS A 180 -7.70 -8.18 0.79
C LYS A 180 -7.06 -8.38 -0.58
N ARG A 181 -5.80 -8.81 -0.58
CA ARG A 181 -5.04 -9.16 -1.78
C ARG A 181 -4.37 -10.51 -1.59
N LEU A 182 -4.34 -11.31 -2.64
CA LEU A 182 -3.62 -12.57 -2.72
C LEU A 182 -2.21 -12.33 -3.24
N GLU A 183 -1.23 -12.68 -2.42
CA GLU A 183 0.17 -12.70 -2.85
C GLU A 183 0.45 -14.03 -3.55
N LEU A 184 0.57 -13.99 -4.89
CA LEU A 184 0.86 -15.17 -5.71
C LEU A 184 2.31 -15.64 -5.55
N SER A 185 2.56 -16.91 -5.85
CA SER A 185 3.90 -17.53 -5.78
C SER A 185 4.97 -16.75 -6.53
N GLY A 186 4.66 -16.22 -7.72
CA GLY A 186 5.59 -15.40 -8.49
C GLY A 186 6.04 -14.14 -7.76
N TYR A 187 5.12 -13.43 -7.10
CA TYR A 187 5.45 -12.24 -6.30
C TYR A 187 6.34 -12.62 -5.11
N LEU A 188 5.99 -13.70 -4.40
CA LEU A 188 6.77 -14.19 -3.28
C LEU A 188 8.20 -14.52 -3.72
N ILE A 189 8.36 -15.36 -4.75
CA ILE A 189 9.66 -15.81 -5.27
C ILE A 189 10.49 -14.62 -5.72
N SER A 190 9.89 -13.65 -6.42
CA SER A 190 10.57 -12.42 -6.86
C SER A 190 11.14 -11.65 -5.67
N GLN A 191 10.37 -11.50 -4.59
CA GLN A 191 10.81 -10.81 -3.39
C GLN A 191 11.96 -11.56 -2.69
N LEU A 192 11.86 -12.88 -2.58
CA LEU A 192 12.92 -13.72 -2.00
C LEU A 192 14.21 -13.62 -2.82
N PHE A 193 14.09 -13.68 -4.14
CA PHE A 193 15.21 -13.54 -5.06
C PHE A 193 15.86 -12.15 -4.97
N GLU A 194 15.06 -11.08 -4.93
CA GLU A 194 15.56 -9.71 -4.76
C GLU A 194 16.40 -9.56 -3.49
N ASP A 195 15.92 -10.10 -2.37
CA ASP A 195 16.64 -10.06 -1.09
C ASP A 195 17.97 -10.83 -1.17
N ARG A 196 17.97 -12.03 -1.78
CA ARG A 196 19.19 -12.83 -1.99
C ARG A 196 20.16 -12.16 -2.97
N PHE A 197 19.63 -11.52 -4.01
CA PHE A 197 20.43 -10.80 -4.99
C PHE A 197 21.11 -9.56 -4.38
N ARG A 198 20.39 -8.77 -3.56
CA ARG A 198 20.99 -7.66 -2.81
C ARG A 198 22.05 -8.13 -1.83
N GLY A 199 21.79 -9.21 -1.10
CA GLY A 199 22.79 -9.83 -0.21
C GLY A 199 24.04 -10.29 -0.96
N MET A 200 23.86 -10.89 -2.14
CA MET A 200 24.97 -11.25 -3.03
C MET A 200 25.78 -10.03 -3.43
N ASN A 201 25.13 -8.93 -3.83
CA ASN A 201 25.80 -7.68 -4.23
C ASN A 201 26.59 -7.07 -3.08
N SER A 202 26.03 -7.01 -1.87
CA SER A 202 26.76 -6.54 -0.68
C SER A 202 27.97 -7.42 -0.34
N MET A 203 27.85 -8.75 -0.49
CA MET A 203 28.96 -9.67 -0.28
C MET A 203 30.04 -9.50 -1.35
N LEU A 204 29.63 -9.33 -2.61
CA LEU A 204 30.53 -9.09 -3.74
C LEU A 204 31.32 -7.79 -3.53
N GLN A 205 30.65 -6.71 -3.13
CA GLN A 205 31.29 -5.43 -2.81
C GLN A 205 32.32 -5.60 -1.68
N ARG A 206 31.93 -6.21 -0.55
CA ARG A 206 32.85 -6.43 0.57
C ARG A 206 34.09 -7.23 0.17
N ARG A 207 33.91 -8.31 -0.60
CA ARG A 207 35.04 -9.13 -1.08
C ARG A 207 35.90 -8.38 -2.08
N ALA A 208 35.31 -7.58 -2.96
CA ALA A 208 36.06 -6.73 -3.88
C ALA A 208 36.92 -5.73 -3.09
N ASP A 209 36.36 -5.07 -2.08
CA ASP A 209 37.09 -4.13 -1.22
C ASP A 209 38.24 -4.80 -0.45
N GLU A 210 38.01 -6.00 0.10
CA GLU A 210 39.05 -6.79 0.76
C GLU A 210 40.18 -7.19 -0.19
N MET A 211 39.84 -7.56 -1.43
CA MET A 211 40.83 -7.90 -2.45
C MET A 211 41.60 -6.69 -2.95
N LEU A 212 40.96 -5.53 -3.08
CA LEU A 212 41.60 -4.27 -3.48
C LEU A 212 42.56 -3.76 -2.40
N LYS A 213 42.24 -3.94 -1.12
CA LYS A 213 43.12 -3.57 0.00
C LYS A 213 44.41 -4.39 0.09
N ARG A 214 44.42 -5.62 -0.44
CA ARG A 214 45.52 -6.59 -0.26
C ARG A 214 46.47 -6.70 -1.46
N ARG A 215 46.33 -5.90 -2.52
CA ARG A 215 46.97 -6.18 -3.82
C ARG A 215 48.15 -5.29 -4.18
N ASN A 216 49.19 -5.90 -4.76
CA ASN A 216 50.20 -5.24 -5.61
C ASN A 216 49.54 -4.73 -6.91
N THR A 217 49.65 -3.44 -7.19
CA THR A 217 48.95 -2.66 -8.23
C THR A 217 49.03 -3.25 -9.66
N THR A 218 49.98 -4.16 -9.92
CA THR A 218 50.36 -4.60 -11.27
C THR A 218 49.57 -5.80 -11.83
N GLN A 219 48.80 -6.54 -11.02
CA GLN A 219 48.06 -7.71 -11.52
C GLN A 219 46.62 -7.37 -11.96
N LYS A 220 46.13 -8.02 -13.03
CA LYS A 220 44.78 -7.82 -13.61
C LYS A 220 43.66 -8.33 -12.68
N PHE A 221 42.66 -7.51 -12.40
CA PHE A 221 41.50 -7.89 -11.57
C PHE A 221 40.67 -9.00 -12.24
N GLN A 222 40.55 -10.15 -11.57
CA GLN A 222 39.81 -11.31 -12.08
C GLN A 222 38.41 -11.33 -11.47
N MET A 223 37.45 -10.69 -12.14
CA MET A 223 36.05 -10.66 -11.72
C MET A 223 35.39 -12.05 -11.70
N GLU A 224 35.80 -12.95 -12.59
CA GLU A 224 35.24 -14.30 -12.69
C GLU A 224 35.46 -15.13 -11.43
N ALA A 225 36.63 -15.03 -10.80
CA ALA A 225 36.94 -15.74 -9.56
C ALA A 225 36.05 -15.25 -8.41
N LEU A 226 35.79 -13.94 -8.35
CA LEU A 226 34.88 -13.33 -7.39
C LEU A 226 33.45 -13.81 -7.59
N LEU A 227 32.93 -13.78 -8.82
CA LEU A 227 31.57 -14.26 -9.10
C LEU A 227 31.41 -15.75 -8.78
N LYS A 228 32.39 -16.59 -9.14
CA LYS A 228 32.40 -18.02 -8.76
C LYS A 228 32.40 -18.21 -7.24
N SER A 229 32.98 -17.30 -6.47
CA SER A 229 33.00 -17.41 -5.01
C SER A 229 31.65 -17.09 -4.33
N VAL A 230 30.75 -16.35 -4.99
CA VAL A 230 29.49 -15.86 -4.39
C VAL A 230 28.24 -16.47 -5.02
N HIS A 231 28.30 -17.02 -6.24
CA HIS A 231 27.12 -17.52 -6.97
C HIS A 231 26.28 -18.53 -6.18
N SER A 232 26.91 -19.36 -5.35
CA SER A 232 26.26 -20.37 -4.52
C SER A 232 25.30 -19.78 -3.47
N TYR A 233 25.46 -18.51 -3.11
CA TYR A 233 24.62 -17.81 -2.13
C TYR A 233 23.15 -17.77 -2.56
N ILE A 234 22.89 -17.51 -3.84
CA ILE A 234 21.53 -17.47 -4.37
C ILE A 234 20.95 -18.88 -4.39
N THR A 235 21.65 -19.84 -5.00
CA THR A 235 21.16 -21.21 -5.15
C THR A 235 20.81 -21.84 -3.80
N HIS A 236 21.77 -21.87 -2.86
CA HIS A 236 21.53 -22.46 -1.55
C HIS A 236 20.47 -21.69 -0.75
N GLY A 237 20.47 -20.35 -0.86
CA GLY A 237 19.48 -19.51 -0.18
C GLY A 237 18.06 -19.72 -0.67
N MET A 238 17.87 -20.00 -1.95
CA MET A 238 16.57 -20.33 -2.56
C MET A 238 16.14 -21.76 -2.19
N GLU A 239 17.04 -22.73 -2.34
CA GLU A 239 16.77 -24.13 -1.99
C GLU A 239 16.38 -24.29 -0.51
N GLN A 240 17.13 -23.65 0.39
CA GLN A 240 16.85 -23.70 1.82
C GLN A 240 15.49 -23.10 2.16
N ALA A 241 15.13 -21.95 1.57
CA ALA A 241 13.85 -21.29 1.82
C ALA A 241 12.67 -22.12 1.29
N LEU A 242 12.82 -22.77 0.13
CA LEU A 242 11.81 -23.64 -0.46
C LEU A 242 11.66 -24.95 0.31
N ALA A 243 12.77 -25.57 0.74
CA ALA A 243 12.77 -26.84 1.45
C ALA A 243 12.24 -26.72 2.88
N THR A 244 12.65 -25.67 3.60
CA THR A 244 12.24 -25.46 5.00
C THR A 244 10.90 -24.74 5.13
N GLY A 245 10.45 -24.05 4.07
CA GLY A 245 9.28 -23.17 4.11
C GLY A 245 9.43 -21.95 5.02
N ASN A 246 10.66 -21.66 5.47
CA ASN A 246 10.97 -20.47 6.25
C ASN A 246 11.59 -19.39 5.38
N TRP A 247 10.81 -18.35 5.11
CA TRP A 247 11.17 -17.25 4.22
C TRP A 247 11.60 -16.06 5.09
N THR A 248 12.83 -16.10 5.58
CA THR A 248 13.45 -15.00 6.34
C THR A 248 14.12 -14.00 5.41
N THR A 249 13.65 -12.75 5.47
CA THR A 249 14.23 -11.63 4.74
C THR A 249 15.21 -10.92 5.67
N SER A 250 16.50 -10.86 5.32
CA SER A 250 17.57 -10.32 6.17
C SER A 250 17.50 -8.79 6.38
N SER A 251 16.65 -8.09 5.64
CA SER A 251 16.48 -6.64 5.68
C SER A 251 15.86 -6.09 6.97
N SER A 252 15.48 -6.94 7.92
CA SER A 252 14.95 -6.56 9.24
C SER A 252 15.70 -7.18 10.42
N SER A 253 16.76 -7.96 10.17
CA SER A 253 17.52 -8.68 11.20
C SER A 253 18.96 -8.16 11.33
N SER A 254 19.16 -6.86 11.21
CA SER A 254 20.41 -6.20 11.61
C SER A 254 20.32 -5.79 13.09
N SER A 255 20.14 -6.77 13.98
CA SER A 255 20.46 -6.71 15.42
C SER A 255 20.06 -8.02 16.10
N SER A 256 20.75 -9.10 15.76
CA SER A 256 20.95 -10.21 16.68
C SER A 256 22.27 -10.84 16.33
N SER A 257 23.23 -10.64 17.24
CA SER A 257 24.57 -11.19 17.25
C SER A 257 24.62 -12.63 16.73
N SER A 258 25.56 -12.85 15.83
CA SER A 258 26.03 -14.17 15.42
C SER A 258 26.44 -15.00 16.64
N SER A 259 25.59 -15.93 17.05
CA SER A 259 26.02 -17.14 17.73
C SER A 259 25.84 -18.30 16.76
N SER A 260 26.97 -18.77 16.25
CA SER A 260 27.09 -20.10 15.67
C SER A 260 26.57 -21.12 16.68
N SER A 261 25.45 -21.77 16.38
CA SER A 261 25.04 -22.99 17.08
C SER A 261 24.97 -24.12 16.07
N SER A 262 25.89 -25.04 16.29
CA SER A 262 25.95 -26.37 15.73
C SER A 262 24.63 -27.12 15.91
N SER A 263 24.34 -27.93 14.91
CA SER A 263 23.30 -28.96 14.90
C SER A 263 23.19 -29.71 16.24
N SER A 264 22.01 -29.62 16.85
CA SER A 264 21.44 -30.74 17.61
C SER A 264 19.93 -30.70 17.51
N SER A 265 19.39 -31.78 16.99
CA SER A 265 17.98 -32.11 16.96
C SER A 265 17.44 -32.27 18.38
N SER A 266 16.55 -31.39 18.81
CA SER A 266 15.55 -31.74 19.83
C SER A 266 14.32 -30.85 19.69
N SER A 267 13.19 -31.53 19.50
CA SER A 267 11.86 -30.98 19.51
C SER A 267 11.51 -30.46 20.91
N SER A 268 11.34 -29.15 21.05
CA SER A 268 10.48 -28.60 22.10
C SER A 268 9.90 -27.25 21.66
N SER A 269 8.58 -27.24 21.54
CA SER A 269 7.75 -26.08 21.26
C SER A 269 7.69 -25.18 22.49
N SER A 270 8.32 -24.01 22.43
CA SER A 270 8.00 -22.90 23.32
C SER A 270 8.00 -21.60 22.53
N SER A 271 6.79 -21.10 22.28
CA SER A 271 6.52 -19.87 21.56
C SER A 271 6.52 -18.69 22.53
N SER A 272 7.57 -17.88 22.49
CA SER A 272 7.53 -16.49 22.96
C SER A 272 7.65 -15.60 21.74
N SER A 273 6.63 -14.77 21.48
CA SER A 273 6.62 -13.83 20.36
C SER A 273 6.24 -12.46 20.88
N SER A 274 7.24 -11.57 20.92
CA SER A 274 7.04 -10.15 21.13
C SER A 274 6.61 -9.51 19.81
N SER A 275 5.59 -8.66 19.93
CA SER A 275 4.88 -8.04 18.84
C SER A 275 5.68 -6.85 18.30
N ALA A 276 6.30 -7.00 17.14
CA ALA A 276 6.84 -5.88 16.37
C ALA A 276 6.50 -6.08 14.89
N ALA A 277 5.62 -5.24 14.37
CA ALA A 277 5.23 -5.20 12.96
C ALA A 277 6.38 -4.62 12.10
N GLY A 278 7.44 -5.40 11.94
CA GLY A 278 8.54 -5.17 11.02
C GLY A 278 8.84 -6.49 10.33
N ARG A 279 8.31 -6.66 9.11
CA ARG A 279 8.47 -7.82 8.18
C ARG A 279 9.12 -9.06 8.83
N ALA A 280 8.32 -9.76 9.64
CA ALA A 280 8.70 -10.99 10.30
C ALA A 280 8.82 -12.13 9.27
N GLY A 281 9.81 -13.00 9.44
CA GLY A 281 10.01 -14.17 8.57
C GLY A 281 8.73 -14.98 8.45
N ARG A 282 8.36 -15.35 7.22
CA ARG A 282 7.12 -16.11 6.96
C ARG A 282 7.43 -17.59 7.08
N ILE A 283 6.71 -18.28 7.96
CA ILE A 283 6.87 -19.71 8.20
C ILE A 283 5.73 -20.48 7.52
N GLY A 284 6.06 -21.58 6.85
CA GLY A 284 5.08 -22.49 6.26
C GLY A 284 4.47 -21.99 4.94
N VAL A 285 5.23 -21.16 4.20
CA VAL A 285 4.84 -20.67 2.86
C VAL A 285 4.82 -21.82 1.86
N THR A 286 5.85 -22.67 1.88
CA THR A 286 5.90 -23.90 1.10
C THR A 286 5.47 -25.09 1.94
N GLN A 287 4.76 -26.03 1.33
CA GLN A 287 4.25 -27.25 1.95
C GLN A 287 4.44 -28.41 0.98
N LEU A 288 4.61 -29.63 1.51
CA LEU A 288 4.67 -30.83 0.68
C LEU A 288 3.30 -31.06 0.02
N LEU A 289 3.30 -31.28 -1.29
CA LEU A 289 2.08 -31.55 -2.04
C LEU A 289 1.47 -32.88 -1.58
N THR A 290 0.21 -32.83 -1.16
CA THR A 290 -0.56 -34.01 -0.76
C THR A 290 -0.99 -34.80 -2.00
N ARG A 291 -0.43 -36.00 -2.18
CA ARG A 291 -0.69 -36.89 -3.33
C ARG A 291 -1.57 -38.09 -2.96
N LEU A 292 -2.59 -37.88 -2.13
CA LEU A 292 -3.52 -38.94 -1.72
C LEU A 292 -4.53 -39.28 -2.82
N SER A 293 -4.93 -38.28 -3.61
CA SER A 293 -5.83 -38.42 -4.76
C SER A 293 -5.68 -37.23 -5.70
N TYR A 294 -6.21 -37.35 -6.92
CA TYR A 294 -6.22 -36.25 -7.89
C TYR A 294 -6.91 -34.99 -7.32
N ILE A 295 -8.06 -35.17 -6.66
CA ILE A 295 -8.80 -34.06 -6.05
C ILE A 295 -8.06 -33.47 -4.84
N SER A 296 -7.34 -34.27 -4.07
CA SER A 296 -6.49 -33.78 -2.97
C SER A 296 -5.36 -32.89 -3.50
N ALA A 297 -4.72 -33.29 -4.61
CA ALA A 297 -3.69 -32.48 -5.24
C ALA A 297 -4.25 -31.15 -5.76
N LEU A 298 -5.39 -31.17 -6.46
CA LEU A 298 -6.06 -29.95 -6.94
C LEU A 298 -6.53 -29.04 -5.79
N GLY A 299 -7.07 -29.61 -4.72
CA GLY A 299 -7.48 -28.88 -3.53
C GLY A 299 -6.30 -28.19 -2.84
N HIS A 300 -5.10 -28.78 -2.89
CA HIS A 300 -3.88 -28.15 -2.38
C HIS A 300 -3.46 -26.95 -3.24
N LEU A 301 -3.58 -27.06 -4.58
CA LEU A 301 -3.20 -25.98 -5.50
C LEU A 301 -4.09 -24.73 -5.41
N THR A 302 -5.36 -24.91 -5.03
CA THR A 302 -6.35 -23.82 -4.92
C THR A 302 -6.47 -23.23 -3.52
N LYS A 303 -5.71 -23.74 -2.55
CA LYS A 303 -5.78 -23.36 -1.14
C LYS A 303 -5.18 -21.97 -0.90
N ILE A 304 -5.90 -21.12 -0.18
CA ILE A 304 -5.43 -19.80 0.25
C ILE A 304 -4.96 -19.86 1.71
N ALA A 305 -3.71 -19.47 1.94
CA ALA A 305 -3.19 -19.30 3.29
C ALA A 305 -3.59 -17.93 3.86
N ALA A 306 -4.36 -17.92 4.96
CA ALA A 306 -4.71 -16.69 5.66
C ALA A 306 -3.60 -16.26 6.64
N SER A 307 -3.26 -14.96 6.65
CA SER A 307 -2.25 -14.35 7.54
C SER A 307 -2.74 -14.15 9.00
N VAL A 308 -3.77 -14.88 9.44
CA VAL A 308 -4.38 -14.67 10.76
C VAL A 308 -3.57 -15.42 11.82
N ASP A 309 -3.27 -14.74 12.93
CA ASP A 309 -2.61 -15.35 14.08
C ASP A 309 -3.40 -16.57 14.56
N LYS A 310 -2.81 -17.75 14.37
CA LYS A 310 -3.41 -19.04 14.72
C LYS A 310 -3.68 -19.17 16.22
N THR A 311 -3.00 -18.38 17.04
CA THR A 311 -3.09 -18.37 18.51
C THR A 311 -4.36 -17.71 19.03
N ARG A 312 -4.94 -16.74 18.31
CA ARG A 312 -6.14 -16.02 18.76
C ARG A 312 -7.40 -16.67 18.21
N LYS A 313 -8.19 -17.30 19.09
CA LYS A 313 -9.51 -17.88 18.77
C LYS A 313 -10.58 -16.78 18.69
N THR A 314 -10.51 -15.94 17.65
CA THR A 314 -11.57 -14.97 17.33
C THR A 314 -12.43 -15.48 16.18
N SER A 315 -13.74 -15.25 16.27
CA SER A 315 -14.73 -15.74 15.31
C SER A 315 -14.72 -14.99 13.98
N GLY A 316 -14.51 -13.66 14.00
CA GLY A 316 -14.57 -12.78 12.82
C GLY A 316 -13.87 -13.33 11.56
N PRO A 317 -12.53 -13.47 11.56
CA PRO A 317 -11.79 -13.89 10.35
C PRO A 317 -11.96 -15.37 9.97
N ARG A 318 -12.71 -16.13 10.78
CA ARG A 318 -13.05 -17.55 10.55
C ARG A 318 -14.50 -17.72 10.07
N ALA A 319 -15.35 -16.71 10.27
CA ALA A 319 -16.72 -16.72 9.77
C ALA A 319 -16.74 -16.50 8.25
N ILE A 320 -17.77 -17.02 7.58
CA ILE A 320 -18.03 -16.67 6.19
C ILE A 320 -18.56 -15.24 6.15
N HIS A 321 -17.89 -14.39 5.38
CA HIS A 321 -18.33 -13.04 5.07
C HIS A 321 -19.07 -13.03 3.72
N GLY A 322 -20.05 -12.13 3.54
CA GLY A 322 -20.87 -12.06 2.32
C GLY A 322 -20.04 -11.79 1.05
N SER A 323 -18.92 -11.07 1.19
CA SER A 323 -17.97 -10.85 0.08
C SER A 323 -17.19 -12.09 -0.35
N HIS A 324 -17.36 -13.24 0.30
CA HIS A 324 -16.78 -14.51 -0.17
C HIS A 324 -17.53 -15.09 -1.36
N TRP A 325 -18.76 -14.61 -1.61
CA TRP A 325 -19.67 -15.21 -2.57
C TRP A 325 -18.99 -15.48 -3.90
N SER A 326 -19.03 -16.75 -4.33
CA SER A 326 -18.47 -17.22 -5.60
C SER A 326 -16.96 -17.02 -5.80
N MET A 327 -16.20 -16.57 -4.79
CA MET A 327 -14.74 -16.41 -4.88
C MET A 327 -13.97 -17.44 -4.06
N CYS A 328 -14.45 -17.77 -2.86
CA CYS A 328 -13.81 -18.78 -2.03
C CYS A 328 -14.79 -19.58 -1.16
N GLY A 329 -14.44 -20.85 -0.91
CA GLY A 329 -15.19 -21.75 -0.02
C GLY A 329 -14.85 -21.60 1.47
N LEU A 330 -15.50 -22.41 2.32
CA LEU A 330 -15.36 -22.44 3.78
C LEU A 330 -13.89 -22.58 4.25
N ASP A 331 -13.13 -23.48 3.62
CA ASP A 331 -11.71 -23.72 3.91
C ASP A 331 -10.76 -22.75 3.18
N LYS A 332 -11.31 -21.68 2.60
CA LYS A 332 -10.60 -20.66 1.80
C LYS A 332 -9.89 -21.24 0.58
N ASN A 333 -10.56 -22.12 -0.15
CA ASN A 333 -10.12 -22.53 -1.49
C ASN A 333 -10.76 -21.63 -2.54
N LEU A 334 -10.01 -21.29 -3.59
CA LEU A 334 -10.51 -20.53 -4.73
C LEU A 334 -11.66 -21.28 -5.43
N SER A 335 -12.66 -20.54 -5.90
CA SER A 335 -13.74 -21.09 -6.71
C SER A 335 -13.29 -21.38 -8.15
N LEU A 336 -14.05 -22.20 -8.88
CA LEU A 336 -13.74 -22.60 -10.26
C LEU A 336 -13.61 -21.43 -11.23
N THR A 337 -14.42 -20.38 -11.07
CA THR A 337 -14.45 -19.23 -11.98
C THR A 337 -13.56 -18.07 -11.51
N THR A 338 -12.90 -18.22 -10.36
CA THR A 338 -12.09 -17.13 -9.81
C THR A 338 -10.80 -16.97 -10.59
N ILE A 339 -10.50 -15.73 -10.95
CA ILE A 339 -9.26 -15.32 -11.60
C ILE A 339 -8.58 -14.32 -10.68
N VAL A 340 -7.28 -14.49 -10.47
CA VAL A 340 -6.49 -13.54 -9.68
C VAL A 340 -5.86 -12.52 -10.63
N THR A 341 -6.04 -11.23 -10.35
CA THR A 341 -5.51 -10.15 -11.19
C THR A 341 -3.99 -10.14 -11.18
N PHE A 342 -3.44 -9.81 -12.35
CA PHE A 342 -2.05 -9.42 -12.51
C PHE A 342 -2.01 -8.06 -13.21
N THR A 343 -0.95 -7.28 -12.97
CA THR A 343 -0.88 -5.92 -13.50
C THR A 343 -0.52 -6.00 -14.96
N GLN A 344 -1.34 -5.37 -15.78
CA GLN A 344 -1.16 -5.29 -17.23
C GLN A 344 -1.07 -3.85 -17.73
N MET A 345 -1.21 -2.86 -16.84
CA MET A 345 -1.30 -1.46 -17.22
C MET A 345 -0.63 -0.58 -16.17
N SER A 346 0.16 0.38 -16.64
CA SER A 346 0.74 1.40 -15.78
C SER A 346 -0.36 2.30 -15.20
N SER A 347 -0.35 2.49 -13.89
CA SER A 347 -1.21 3.43 -13.19
C SER A 347 -1.03 4.87 -13.67
N ALA A 348 0.17 5.25 -14.12
CA ALA A 348 0.43 6.56 -14.71
C ALA A 348 -0.46 6.84 -15.93
N VAL A 349 -0.55 5.85 -16.83
CA VAL A 349 -1.36 5.98 -18.05
C VAL A 349 -2.83 6.10 -17.70
N LEU A 350 -3.29 5.37 -16.67
CA LEU A 350 -4.67 5.46 -16.22
C LEU A 350 -4.98 6.80 -15.57
N GLN A 351 -4.07 7.34 -14.76
CA GLN A 351 -4.20 8.66 -14.16
C GLN A 351 -4.33 9.74 -15.23
N GLN A 352 -3.46 9.72 -16.25
CA GLN A 352 -3.52 10.68 -17.35
C GLN A 352 -4.82 10.55 -18.16
N LEU A 353 -5.29 9.32 -18.39
CA LEU A 353 -6.59 9.08 -19.00
C LEU A 353 -7.73 9.68 -18.17
N CYS A 354 -7.68 9.57 -16.84
CA CYS A 354 -8.68 10.17 -15.96
C CYS A 354 -8.69 11.70 -16.06
N PHE A 355 -7.52 12.34 -16.19
CA PHE A 355 -7.44 13.78 -16.44
C PHE A 355 -8.07 14.17 -17.78
N CYS A 356 -7.83 13.40 -18.85
CA CYS A 356 -8.49 13.61 -20.14
C CYS A 356 -10.02 13.44 -20.08
N LEU A 357 -10.52 12.61 -19.15
CA LEU A 357 -11.95 12.40 -18.91
C LEU A 357 -12.58 13.45 -17.97
N GLY A 358 -11.83 14.48 -17.57
CA GLY A 358 -12.34 15.62 -16.80
C GLY A 358 -12.08 15.56 -15.29
N VAL A 359 -11.19 14.68 -14.81
CA VAL A 359 -10.68 14.75 -13.43
C VAL A 359 -9.75 15.94 -13.29
N GLN A 360 -9.93 16.73 -12.24
CA GLN A 360 -9.09 17.88 -11.93
C GLN A 360 -8.03 17.51 -10.90
N SER A 361 -6.76 17.75 -11.20
CA SER A 361 -5.64 17.50 -10.29
C SER A 361 -5.66 18.43 -9.07
N PHE A 362 -5.18 17.94 -7.93
CA PHE A 362 -5.02 18.72 -6.70
C PHE A 362 -4.06 19.91 -6.82
N LYS A 363 -3.22 19.93 -7.85
CA LYS A 363 -2.36 21.08 -8.14
C LYS A 363 -3.15 22.35 -8.41
N TYR A 364 -4.36 22.23 -8.95
CA TYR A 364 -5.18 23.37 -9.37
C TYR A 364 -6.39 23.63 -8.46
N VAL A 365 -6.77 22.63 -7.65
CA VAL A 365 -7.94 22.69 -6.77
C VAL A 365 -7.51 22.30 -5.36
N HIS A 366 -7.19 23.31 -4.54
CA HIS A 366 -6.81 23.10 -3.14
C HIS A 366 -8.03 22.87 -2.24
N HIS A 367 -9.16 23.51 -2.56
CA HIS A 367 -10.38 23.46 -1.77
C HIS A 367 -11.52 22.92 -2.63
N HIS A 368 -12.17 21.87 -2.14
CA HIS A 368 -13.32 21.27 -2.78
C HIS A 368 -14.45 21.21 -1.75
N ASP A 369 -15.67 21.42 -2.21
CA ASP A 369 -16.84 21.10 -1.39
C ASP A 369 -17.08 19.59 -1.47
N PRO A 370 -16.96 18.85 -0.34
CA PRO A 370 -17.15 17.40 -0.30
C PRO A 370 -18.55 16.98 -0.73
N ARG A 371 -19.54 17.88 -0.65
CA ARG A 371 -20.94 17.58 -1.00
C ARG A 371 -21.18 17.56 -2.51
N SER A 372 -20.48 18.39 -3.25
CA SER A 372 -20.70 18.60 -4.69
C SER A 372 -19.71 17.87 -5.59
N THR A 373 -18.62 17.33 -5.04
CA THR A 373 -17.56 16.69 -5.81
C THR A 373 -17.22 15.29 -5.32
N TYR A 374 -16.71 14.46 -6.22
CA TYR A 374 -16.20 13.12 -5.97
C TYR A 374 -14.68 13.18 -5.85
N THR A 375 -14.13 12.58 -4.81
CA THR A 375 -12.69 12.28 -4.75
C THR A 375 -12.37 11.09 -5.66
N VAL A 376 -11.30 11.17 -6.44
CA VAL A 376 -10.89 10.10 -7.36
C VAL A 376 -9.61 9.45 -6.87
N TRP A 377 -9.69 8.14 -6.67
CA TRP A 377 -8.65 7.31 -6.07
C TRP A 377 -8.15 6.28 -7.08
N LEU A 378 -6.83 6.11 -7.16
CA LEU A 378 -6.16 5.09 -7.95
C LEU A 378 -5.25 4.26 -7.04
N ASN A 379 -5.55 2.98 -6.83
CA ASN A 379 -4.79 2.09 -5.93
C ASN A 379 -4.60 2.66 -4.51
N GLY A 380 -5.59 3.41 -4.01
CA GLY A 380 -5.53 4.08 -2.71
C GLY A 380 -4.80 5.42 -2.69
N LEU A 381 -4.27 5.89 -3.83
CA LEU A 381 -3.76 7.25 -4.00
C LEU A 381 -4.90 8.16 -4.50
N CYS A 382 -5.28 9.15 -3.72
CA CYS A 382 -6.16 10.21 -4.20
C CYS A 382 -5.34 11.18 -5.06
N PHE A 383 -5.78 11.47 -6.28
CA PHE A 383 -5.02 12.33 -7.21
C PHE A 383 -5.83 13.48 -7.81
N GLY A 384 -7.15 13.49 -7.60
CA GLY A 384 -7.98 14.56 -8.14
C GLY A 384 -9.44 14.49 -7.71
N TYR A 385 -10.20 15.48 -8.19
CA TYR A 385 -11.63 15.60 -7.97
C TYR A 385 -12.39 15.51 -9.30
N CYS A 386 -13.62 15.02 -9.25
CA CYS A 386 -14.54 15.02 -10.39
C CYS A 386 -15.91 15.54 -9.95
N ARG A 387 -16.63 16.22 -10.83
CA ARG A 387 -18.01 16.65 -10.55
C ARG A 387 -19.01 15.48 -10.67
N ASP A 388 -18.81 14.62 -11.67
CA ASP A 388 -19.71 13.49 -11.96
C ASP A 388 -18.94 12.16 -11.93
N GLY A 389 -18.89 11.56 -10.75
CA GLY A 389 -18.27 10.25 -10.53
C GLY A 389 -18.92 9.11 -11.33
N PRO A 390 -20.26 9.00 -11.37
CA PRO A 390 -20.94 8.01 -12.20
C PRO A 390 -20.59 8.08 -13.69
N ALA A 391 -20.55 9.28 -14.28
CA ALA A 391 -20.19 9.44 -15.70
C ALA A 391 -18.73 9.05 -15.98
N LEU A 392 -17.80 9.41 -15.08
CA LEU A 392 -16.40 8.98 -15.16
C LEU A 392 -16.30 7.45 -15.13
N ALA A 393 -16.99 6.79 -14.21
CA ALA A 393 -16.96 5.35 -14.09
C ALA A 393 -17.57 4.62 -15.30
N GLN A 394 -18.68 5.14 -15.84
CA GLN A 394 -19.27 4.60 -17.07
C GLN A 394 -18.31 4.71 -18.26
N SER A 395 -17.61 5.85 -18.38
CA SER A 395 -16.62 6.08 -19.44
C SER A 395 -15.45 5.09 -19.34
N LEU A 396 -14.91 4.86 -18.13
CA LEU A 396 -13.85 3.89 -17.89
C LEU A 396 -14.30 2.45 -18.17
N ARG A 397 -15.49 2.06 -17.70
CA ARG A 397 -16.08 0.74 -17.99
C ARG A 397 -16.29 0.53 -19.49
N LEU A 398 -16.71 1.56 -20.23
CA LEU A 398 -16.83 1.50 -21.69
C LEU A 398 -15.48 1.29 -22.37
N LEU A 399 -14.44 1.99 -21.92
CA LEU A 399 -13.07 1.80 -22.43
C LEU A 399 -12.55 0.39 -22.14
N ARG A 400 -12.87 -0.17 -20.97
CA ARG A 400 -12.55 -1.56 -20.59
C ARG A 400 -13.20 -2.57 -21.55
N ARG A 401 -14.51 -2.40 -21.79
CA ARG A 401 -15.30 -3.26 -22.70
C ARG A 401 -14.82 -3.18 -24.16
N LYS A 402 -14.27 -2.04 -24.56
CA LYS A 402 -13.65 -1.83 -25.89
C LYS A 402 -12.17 -2.24 -25.95
N GLN A 403 -11.63 -2.87 -24.90
CA GLN A 403 -10.23 -3.29 -24.80
C GLN A 403 -9.21 -2.14 -24.99
N LYS A 404 -9.59 -0.91 -24.59
CA LYS A 404 -8.67 0.25 -24.57
C LYS A 404 -7.89 0.34 -23.27
N ILE A 405 -8.45 -0.19 -22.19
CA ILE A 405 -7.78 -0.38 -20.90
C ILE A 405 -7.85 -1.86 -20.49
N SER A 406 -6.97 -2.29 -19.58
CA SER A 406 -6.91 -3.69 -19.16
C SER A 406 -8.26 -4.18 -18.58
N PRO A 407 -8.68 -5.42 -18.88
CA PRO A 407 -9.90 -6.01 -18.33
C PRO A 407 -9.87 -6.19 -16.81
N TYR A 408 -8.68 -6.08 -16.18
CA TYR A 408 -8.53 -6.17 -14.72
C TYR A 408 -8.66 -4.83 -14.00
N VAL A 409 -8.78 -3.71 -14.72
CA VAL A 409 -9.05 -2.42 -14.09
C VAL A 409 -10.43 -2.49 -13.46
N SER A 410 -10.55 -2.34 -12.14
CA SER A 410 -11.85 -2.23 -11.46
C SER A 410 -12.19 -0.77 -11.22
N VAL A 411 -13.48 -0.45 -11.30
CA VAL A 411 -14.00 0.87 -11.03
C VAL A 411 -15.22 0.75 -10.12
N THR A 412 -15.14 1.35 -8.94
CA THR A 412 -16.19 1.40 -7.93
C THR A 412 -16.60 2.83 -7.69
N VAL A 413 -17.90 3.12 -7.64
CA VAL A 413 -18.42 4.45 -7.31
C VAL A 413 -19.19 4.38 -6.01
N ASN A 414 -18.80 5.17 -5.03
CA ASN A 414 -19.62 5.37 -3.84
C ASN A 414 -20.45 6.63 -3.99
N ASN A 415 -21.73 6.43 -4.30
CA ASN A 415 -22.76 7.45 -4.28
C ASN A 415 -23.46 7.34 -2.92
N CYS A 416 -22.92 8.00 -1.92
CA CYS A 416 -23.42 7.79 -0.57
C CYS A 416 -24.85 8.29 -0.38
N ALA A 417 -25.50 7.72 0.63
CA ALA A 417 -26.81 8.12 1.14
C ALA A 417 -26.84 9.62 1.54
N PRO A 418 -28.03 10.25 1.58
CA PRO A 418 -28.19 11.68 1.87
C PRO A 418 -27.46 12.19 3.13
N ASP A 419 -27.22 11.33 4.11
CA ASP A 419 -26.62 11.69 5.41
C ASP A 419 -25.07 11.56 5.44
N TYR A 420 -24.43 11.23 4.32
CA TYR A 420 -22.99 10.98 4.26
C TYR A 420 -22.28 11.83 3.18
N PRO A 421 -21.29 12.68 3.55
CA PRO A 421 -20.72 13.68 2.65
C PRO A 421 -19.48 13.22 1.87
N TRP A 422 -19.13 11.93 1.83
CA TRP A 422 -17.90 11.47 1.18
C TRP A 422 -18.18 10.66 -0.08
N LYS A 423 -18.29 11.39 -1.20
CA LYS A 423 -18.45 10.82 -2.53
C LYS A 423 -17.08 10.49 -3.11
N TYR A 424 -16.94 9.29 -3.69
CA TYR A 424 -15.68 8.90 -4.32
C TYR A 424 -15.83 7.93 -5.47
N VAL A 425 -14.81 7.94 -6.33
CA VAL A 425 -14.57 6.95 -7.37
C VAL A 425 -13.25 6.26 -7.05
N GLU A 426 -13.30 4.95 -6.84
CA GLU A 426 -12.13 4.12 -6.59
C GLU A 426 -11.79 3.28 -7.81
N ILE A 427 -10.55 3.41 -8.26
CA ILE A 427 -10.01 2.73 -9.42
C ILE A 427 -8.86 1.83 -8.96
N HIS A 428 -8.91 0.56 -9.32
CA HIS A 428 -7.89 -0.42 -8.95
C HIS A 428 -7.26 -1.05 -10.18
N THR A 429 -5.93 -1.02 -10.25
CA THR A 429 -5.10 -1.71 -11.25
C THR A 429 -4.07 -2.64 -10.63
N ASP A 430 -4.10 -2.75 -9.30
CA ASP A 430 -3.20 -3.58 -8.52
C ASP A 430 -3.43 -5.09 -8.74
N THR A 431 -2.41 -5.86 -8.39
CA THR A 431 -2.35 -7.32 -8.53
C THR A 431 -2.92 -8.01 -7.30
N GLY A 432 -3.33 -9.27 -7.46
CA GLY A 432 -3.78 -10.09 -6.33
C GLY A 432 -5.24 -9.86 -5.94
N ARG A 433 -6.02 -9.10 -6.71
CA ARG A 433 -7.48 -9.06 -6.52
C ARG A 433 -8.10 -10.34 -7.05
N MET A 434 -9.14 -10.82 -6.38
CA MET A 434 -9.95 -11.91 -6.92
C MET A 434 -11.04 -11.30 -7.78
N CYS A 435 -11.17 -11.80 -9.00
CA CYS A 435 -12.22 -11.42 -9.92
C CYS A 435 -12.99 -12.66 -10.37
N ARG A 436 -14.23 -12.48 -10.80
CA ARG A 436 -14.97 -13.51 -11.53
C ARG A 436 -15.54 -12.96 -12.83
N PRO A 437 -15.60 -13.77 -13.90
CA PRO A 437 -16.23 -13.37 -15.14
C PRO A 437 -17.75 -13.38 -15.01
N LEU A 438 -18.40 -12.32 -15.48
CA LEU A 438 -19.84 -12.20 -15.57
C LEU A 438 -20.29 -11.76 -16.96
N LEU A 439 -21.50 -12.16 -17.34
CA LEU A 439 -22.12 -11.73 -18.57
C LEU A 439 -22.67 -10.31 -18.40
N ILE A 440 -22.37 -9.46 -19.38
CA ILE A 440 -22.91 -8.11 -19.42
C ILE A 440 -24.35 -8.18 -19.91
N VAL A 441 -25.23 -7.45 -19.23
CA VAL A 441 -26.64 -7.29 -19.60
C VAL A 441 -26.82 -5.95 -20.30
N ASP A 442 -27.56 -5.95 -21.39
CA ASP A 442 -27.98 -4.71 -22.05
C ASP A 442 -29.01 -3.99 -21.18
N SER A 443 -28.70 -2.76 -20.79
CA SER A 443 -29.54 -1.93 -19.93
C SER A 443 -30.92 -1.63 -20.54
N ARG A 444 -31.06 -1.66 -21.87
CA ARG A 444 -32.34 -1.37 -22.54
C ARG A 444 -33.25 -2.59 -22.62
N THR A 445 -32.69 -3.74 -22.95
CA THR A 445 -33.46 -4.97 -23.20
C THR A 445 -33.53 -5.89 -21.98
N HIS A 446 -32.70 -5.63 -20.96
CA HIS A 446 -32.51 -6.50 -19.78
C HIS A 446 -32.15 -7.94 -20.14
N ARG A 447 -31.55 -8.16 -21.32
CA ARG A 447 -31.08 -9.46 -21.79
C ARG A 447 -29.56 -9.51 -21.80
N PRO A 448 -28.95 -10.70 -21.59
CA PRO A 448 -27.50 -10.85 -21.72
C PRO A 448 -27.07 -10.52 -23.14
N LEU A 449 -25.91 -9.87 -23.29
CA LEU A 449 -25.28 -9.62 -24.59
C LEU A 449 -24.83 -10.93 -25.29
N LEU A 450 -24.77 -12.03 -24.53
CA LEU A 450 -24.49 -13.36 -25.06
C LEU A 450 -25.70 -13.88 -25.84
N THR A 451 -25.50 -14.12 -27.14
CA THR A 451 -26.52 -14.64 -28.05
C THR A 451 -26.36 -16.15 -28.24
N GLN A 452 -27.42 -16.81 -28.72
CA GLN A 452 -27.35 -18.25 -29.05
C GLN A 452 -26.31 -18.54 -30.14
N GLU A 453 -26.04 -17.59 -31.02
CA GLU A 453 -25.03 -17.72 -32.06
C GLU A 453 -23.62 -17.76 -31.49
N HIS A 454 -23.32 -16.92 -30.49
CA HIS A 454 -22.05 -17.00 -29.76
C HIS A 454 -21.86 -18.38 -29.12
N ILE A 455 -22.93 -18.96 -28.55
CA ILE A 455 -22.88 -20.29 -27.93
C ILE A 455 -22.57 -21.37 -28.97
N ARG A 456 -23.18 -21.31 -30.17
CA ARG A 456 -22.85 -22.24 -31.27
C ARG A 456 -21.38 -22.11 -31.66
N ARG A 457 -20.92 -20.88 -31.89
CA ARG A 457 -19.53 -20.60 -32.28
C ARG A 457 -18.51 -21.10 -31.25
N ILE A 458 -18.82 -21.03 -29.96
CA ILE A 458 -17.99 -21.59 -28.88
C ILE A 458 -17.97 -23.13 -28.93
N LYS A 459 -19.13 -23.77 -29.12
CA LYS A 459 -19.23 -25.24 -29.27
C LYS A 459 -18.42 -25.74 -30.47
N ASP A 460 -18.47 -24.99 -31.56
CA ASP A 460 -17.74 -25.29 -32.80
C ASP A 460 -16.26 -24.87 -32.74
N ARG A 461 -15.79 -24.37 -31.57
CA ARG A 461 -14.41 -23.89 -31.33
C ARG A 461 -13.95 -22.76 -32.26
N SER A 462 -14.88 -22.07 -32.93
CA SER A 462 -14.61 -20.90 -33.78
C SER A 462 -14.49 -19.59 -32.99
N MET A 463 -14.81 -19.62 -31.70
CA MET A 463 -14.72 -18.49 -30.79
C MET A 463 -14.23 -18.97 -29.41
N THR A 464 -13.28 -18.25 -28.83
CA THR A 464 -12.73 -18.55 -27.52
C THR A 464 -13.36 -17.68 -26.42
N PHE A 465 -13.13 -18.03 -25.16
CA PHE A 465 -13.55 -17.20 -24.03
C PHE A 465 -12.90 -15.81 -24.06
N GLU A 466 -11.64 -15.72 -24.51
CA GLU A 466 -10.97 -14.43 -24.69
C GLU A 466 -11.65 -13.55 -25.74
N ASP A 467 -12.20 -14.15 -26.80
CA ASP A 467 -12.92 -13.40 -27.82
C ASP A 467 -14.22 -12.81 -27.26
N LEU A 468 -14.87 -13.46 -26.27
CA LEU A 468 -16.02 -12.90 -25.57
C LEU A 468 -15.65 -11.68 -24.72
N LEU A 469 -14.47 -11.70 -24.10
CA LEU A 469 -13.93 -10.53 -23.38
C LEU A 469 -13.60 -9.40 -24.36
N ARG A 470 -12.96 -9.71 -25.49
CA ARG A 470 -12.61 -8.72 -26.52
C ARG A 470 -13.85 -8.09 -27.16
N ALA A 471 -14.92 -8.86 -27.31
CA ALA A 471 -16.21 -8.40 -27.80
C ALA A 471 -17.02 -7.61 -26.75
N GLY A 472 -16.57 -7.55 -25.49
CA GLY A 472 -17.29 -6.87 -24.42
C GLY A 472 -18.60 -7.57 -24.01
N ILE A 473 -18.67 -8.89 -24.19
CA ILE A 473 -19.83 -9.73 -23.78
C ILE A 473 -19.66 -10.19 -22.34
N VAL A 474 -18.42 -10.50 -21.96
CA VAL A 474 -18.03 -10.90 -20.61
C VAL A 474 -17.16 -9.80 -20.00
N GLU A 475 -17.27 -9.59 -18.70
CA GLU A 475 -16.46 -8.66 -17.93
C GLU A 475 -16.01 -9.28 -16.61
N TYR A 476 -14.79 -8.98 -16.17
CA TYR A 476 -14.30 -9.41 -14.86
C TYR A 476 -14.71 -8.39 -13.80
N LEU A 477 -15.38 -8.86 -12.73
CA LEU A 477 -15.73 -8.03 -11.58
C LEU A 477 -14.95 -8.50 -10.36
N ASP A 478 -14.43 -7.55 -9.59
CA ASP A 478 -13.84 -7.78 -8.27
C ASP A 478 -14.89 -7.53 -7.16
N PRO A 479 -14.66 -7.97 -5.90
CA PRO A 479 -15.65 -7.84 -4.84
C PRO A 479 -16.17 -6.41 -4.62
N SER A 480 -15.33 -5.40 -4.84
CA SER A 480 -15.70 -4.00 -4.68
C SER A 480 -16.63 -3.52 -5.81
N GLU A 481 -16.38 -3.94 -7.04
CA GLU A 481 -17.27 -3.62 -8.16
C GLU A 481 -18.58 -4.44 -8.12
N GLU A 482 -18.55 -5.65 -7.55
CA GLU A 482 -19.76 -6.46 -7.32
C GLU A 482 -20.74 -5.78 -6.35
N THR A 483 -20.25 -5.19 -5.25
CA THR A 483 -21.14 -4.44 -4.34
C THR A 483 -21.73 -3.19 -4.99
N ASN A 484 -21.08 -2.68 -6.05
CA ASN A 484 -21.57 -1.56 -6.86
C ASN A 484 -22.44 -1.98 -8.04
N SER A 485 -22.74 -3.28 -8.18
CA SER A 485 -23.44 -3.85 -9.33
C SER A 485 -24.70 -4.60 -8.89
N TYR A 486 -25.73 -4.57 -9.74
CA TYR A 486 -26.89 -5.44 -9.58
C TYR A 486 -26.72 -6.69 -10.44
N ILE A 487 -26.58 -7.85 -9.80
CA ILE A 487 -26.34 -9.13 -10.47
C ILE A 487 -27.62 -9.97 -10.41
N THR A 488 -28.22 -10.24 -11.57
CA THR A 488 -29.39 -11.12 -11.69
C THR A 488 -28.97 -12.59 -11.78
N ASN A 489 -29.78 -13.47 -11.17
CA ASN A 489 -29.66 -14.93 -11.30
C ASN A 489 -30.61 -15.51 -12.37
N LYS A 490 -31.47 -14.68 -12.97
CA LYS A 490 -32.47 -15.08 -13.97
C LYS A 490 -32.03 -14.71 -15.37
#